data_AF-A0A1F8ZKG0-F1
#
_entry.id   AF-A0A1F8ZKG0-F1
#
_cell.length_a   1.000
_cell.length_b   1.000
_cell.length_c   1.000
_cell.angle_alpha   90.00
_cell.angle_beta   90.00
_cell.angle_gamma   90.00
#
_symmetry.space_group_name_H-M   'P 1'
#
loop_
_entity.id
_entity.type
_entity.pdbx_description
1 polymer ?
#
loop_
_entity_poly.entity_id
_entity_poly.type
_entity_poly.pdbx_seq_one_letter_code
_entity_poly.pdbx_strand_id
1 'polypeptide(L)'
;MSKLGDVPGWGKLSAGTSAPAKCQKCGKPVKDPKYKVCYDCSLKQRESERGDSKQEINLPQECIFSTFYDDKNFLRREIYIEGAEKASETFTKAGITTTSIRNLFYPLKDMANNLKTNKTLDFGFAKDGFLKVHRQIVYNVNRKGDKGSLLHPIFKEFVEKHLELVTSRKEEFLGFVEYLTSIVARLKQDKKKGVET
;
A
#
# COMPACT_ATOMS: atom_id res chain seq x y z
N MET A 1 -64.19 41.36 -17.74
CA MET A 1 -63.56 40.37 -16.85
C MET A 1 -63.33 39.11 -17.65
N SER A 2 -62.12 38.95 -18.19
CA SER A 2 -61.72 37.85 -19.07
C SER A 2 -61.29 36.64 -18.24
N LYS A 3 -61.83 35.44 -18.51
CA LYS A 3 -61.32 34.19 -17.94
C LYS A 3 -60.38 33.52 -18.94
N LEU A 4 -59.12 33.37 -18.49
CA LEU A 4 -58.13 32.41 -18.98
C LEU A 4 -58.79 31.01 -19.06
N GLY A 5 -58.59 30.16 -20.05
CA GLY A 5 -57.40 29.91 -20.86
C GLY A 5 -57.16 28.40 -20.78
N ASP A 6 -57.70 27.64 -21.73
CA ASP A 6 -57.54 26.20 -21.87
C ASP A 6 -56.08 25.84 -22.16
N VAL A 7 -55.51 24.89 -21.39
CA VAL A 7 -54.20 24.29 -21.67
C VAL A 7 -54.40 22.83 -22.08
N PRO A 8 -53.85 22.40 -23.22
CA PRO A 8 -54.09 21.07 -23.80
C PRO A 8 -53.29 19.95 -23.10
N GLY A 9 -54.00 18.85 -22.84
CA GLY A 9 -53.55 17.47 -23.03
C GLY A 9 -52.17 17.07 -22.50
N TRP A 10 -52.12 16.59 -21.25
CA TRP A 10 -51.06 15.68 -20.82
C TRP A 10 -51.35 14.28 -21.37
N GLY A 11 -50.71 13.96 -22.50
CA GLY A 11 -50.70 12.62 -23.05
C GLY A 11 -50.13 11.62 -22.05
N LYS A 12 -50.90 10.59 -21.72
CA LYS A 12 -50.41 9.41 -21.00
C LYS A 12 -49.33 8.74 -21.84
N LEU A 13 -48.06 8.92 -21.47
CA LEU A 13 -46.97 8.06 -21.92
C LEU A 13 -47.26 6.64 -21.41
N SER A 14 -47.63 5.76 -22.34
CA SER A 14 -47.73 4.33 -22.12
C SER A 14 -46.34 3.81 -21.73
N ALA A 15 -46.16 3.57 -20.43
CA ALA A 15 -45.04 2.79 -19.91
C ALA A 15 -45.16 1.37 -20.45
N GLY A 16 -44.48 1.10 -21.56
CA GLY A 16 -44.20 -0.25 -22.03
C GLY A 16 -43.51 -1.01 -20.90
N THR A 17 -44.27 -1.88 -20.23
CA THR A 17 -43.80 -2.69 -19.11
C THR A 17 -42.96 -3.83 -19.67
N SER A 18 -41.76 -3.50 -20.16
CA SER A 18 -40.77 -4.51 -20.46
C SER A 18 -40.40 -5.20 -19.14
N ALA A 19 -40.52 -6.52 -19.11
CA ALA A 19 -40.21 -7.30 -17.92
C ALA A 19 -38.78 -6.96 -17.47
N PRO A 20 -38.54 -6.73 -16.16
CA PRO A 20 -37.21 -6.37 -15.68
C PRO A 20 -36.23 -7.48 -16.05
N ALA A 21 -35.10 -7.08 -16.64
CA ALA A 21 -34.02 -8.01 -16.97
C ALA A 21 -33.62 -8.79 -15.72
N LYS A 22 -33.34 -10.09 -15.87
CA LYS A 22 -33.02 -10.99 -14.76
C LYS A 22 -31.54 -11.36 -14.78
N CYS A 23 -30.98 -11.55 -13.60
CA CYS A 23 -29.62 -12.00 -13.41
C CYS A 23 -29.44 -13.42 -13.95
N GLN A 24 -28.44 -13.62 -14.81
CA GLN A 24 -28.14 -14.93 -15.38
C GLN A 24 -27.71 -15.99 -14.35
N LYS A 25 -27.21 -15.57 -13.17
CA LYS A 25 -26.74 -16.48 -12.11
C LYS A 25 -27.81 -16.88 -11.09
N CYS A 26 -28.65 -15.95 -10.65
CA CYS A 26 -29.61 -16.20 -9.56
C CYS A 26 -31.06 -15.87 -9.88
N GLY A 27 -31.36 -15.41 -11.10
CA GLY A 27 -32.73 -15.09 -11.52
C GLY A 27 -33.35 -13.81 -10.92
N LYS A 28 -32.69 -13.17 -9.94
CA LYS A 28 -33.13 -11.89 -9.35
C LYS A 28 -33.12 -10.75 -10.39
N PRO A 29 -34.00 -9.74 -10.29
CA PRO A 29 -34.00 -8.60 -11.21
C PRO A 29 -32.67 -7.83 -11.14
N VAL A 30 -32.17 -7.40 -12.30
CA VAL A 30 -31.02 -6.48 -12.38
C VAL A 30 -31.52 -5.03 -12.39
N LYS A 31 -30.76 -4.15 -11.73
CA LYS A 31 -31.15 -2.73 -11.59
C LYS A 31 -31.11 -1.96 -12.90
N ASP A 32 -30.26 -2.39 -13.84
CA ASP A 32 -30.11 -1.79 -15.16
C ASP A 32 -29.94 -2.94 -16.18
N PRO A 33 -30.73 -2.95 -17.28
CA PRO A 33 -30.69 -3.99 -18.31
C PRO A 33 -29.31 -4.23 -18.93
N LYS A 34 -28.38 -3.27 -18.83
CA LYS A 34 -27.01 -3.43 -19.36
C LYS A 34 -26.17 -4.45 -18.60
N TYR A 35 -26.56 -4.83 -17.38
CA TYR A 35 -25.80 -5.76 -16.55
C TYR A 35 -26.32 -7.19 -16.67
N LYS A 36 -25.39 -8.14 -16.89
CA LYS A 36 -25.69 -9.58 -17.01
C LYS A 36 -25.96 -10.26 -15.66
N VAL A 37 -25.47 -9.68 -14.56
CA VAL A 37 -25.55 -10.24 -13.20
C VAL A 37 -26.05 -9.19 -12.21
N CYS A 38 -26.75 -9.62 -11.16
CA CYS A 38 -27.22 -8.72 -10.09
C CYS A 38 -26.06 -8.27 -9.20
N TYR A 39 -26.34 -7.26 -8.37
CA TYR A 39 -25.39 -6.71 -7.41
C TYR A 39 -24.81 -7.79 -6.48
N ASP A 40 -25.65 -8.64 -5.88
CA ASP A 40 -25.21 -9.70 -4.97
C ASP A 40 -24.28 -10.71 -5.66
N CYS A 41 -24.61 -11.13 -6.88
CA CYS A 41 -23.79 -12.09 -7.64
C CYS A 41 -22.48 -11.46 -8.12
N SER A 42 -22.49 -10.17 -8.46
CA SER A 42 -21.28 -9.41 -8.77
C SER A 42 -20.39 -9.27 -7.55
N LEU A 43 -20.97 -8.99 -6.37
CA LEU A 43 -20.22 -8.94 -5.11
C LEU A 43 -19.57 -10.30 -4.80
N LYS A 44 -20.36 -11.37 -4.84
CA LYS A 44 -19.87 -12.74 -4.59
C LYS A 44 -18.78 -13.15 -5.57
N GLN A 45 -18.89 -12.76 -6.84
CA GLN A 45 -17.85 -13.04 -7.82
C GLN A 45 -16.56 -12.27 -7.52
N ARG A 46 -16.66 -11.00 -7.10
CA ARG A 46 -15.49 -10.22 -6.67
C ARG A 46 -14.89 -10.74 -5.37
N GLU A 47 -15.70 -11.34 -4.49
CA GLU A 47 -15.24 -12.02 -3.28
C GLU A 47 -14.56 -13.36 -3.61
N SER A 48 -15.09 -14.15 -4.55
CA SER A 48 -14.45 -15.40 -4.99
C SER A 48 -13.18 -15.18 -5.80
N GLU A 49 -13.08 -14.09 -6.56
CA GLU A 49 -11.82 -13.66 -7.21
C GLU A 49 -10.80 -13.10 -6.19
N ARG A 50 -11.25 -12.74 -4.98
CA ARG A 50 -10.39 -12.28 -3.86
C ARG A 50 -10.07 -13.39 -2.85
N GLY A 51 -10.78 -14.50 -2.88
CA GLY A 51 -10.55 -15.66 -2.03
C GLY A 51 -9.67 -16.68 -2.74
N ASP A 52 -8.77 -17.33 -1.99
CA ASP A 52 -8.13 -18.59 -2.38
C ASP A 52 -6.93 -18.59 -3.33
N SER A 53 -5.97 -17.71 -3.04
CA SER A 53 -4.60 -18.19 -2.85
C SER A 53 -3.84 -17.19 -2.00
N LYS A 54 -4.01 -17.28 -0.68
CA LYS A 54 -3.21 -16.50 0.28
C LYS A 54 -1.80 -17.10 0.27
N GLN A 55 -1.04 -16.83 -0.79
CA GLN A 55 0.37 -17.18 -0.85
C GLN A 55 1.03 -16.58 0.39
N GLU A 56 1.69 -17.42 1.19
CA GLU A 56 2.48 -16.93 2.31
C GLU A 56 3.61 -16.08 1.75
N ILE A 57 3.51 -14.77 1.99
CA ILE A 57 4.53 -13.82 1.57
C ILE A 57 5.54 -13.74 2.71
N ASN A 58 6.70 -14.37 2.51
CA ASN A 58 7.81 -14.37 3.44
C ASN A 58 8.89 -13.37 2.99
N LEU A 59 9.62 -12.81 3.96
CA LEU A 59 10.70 -11.87 3.68
C LEU A 59 11.95 -12.67 3.28
N PRO A 60 12.51 -12.48 2.08
CA PRO A 60 13.72 -13.17 1.66
C PRO A 60 14.91 -12.86 2.58
N GLN A 61 15.82 -13.81 2.76
CA GLN A 61 16.98 -13.63 3.63
C GLN A 61 17.94 -12.55 3.11
N GLU A 62 17.97 -12.34 1.80
CA GLU A 62 18.72 -11.28 1.11
C GLU A 62 18.24 -9.87 1.48
N CYS A 63 17.05 -9.76 2.07
CA CYS A 63 16.50 -8.50 2.57
C CYS A 63 16.92 -8.22 4.02
N ILE A 64 17.60 -9.13 4.71
CA ILE A 64 17.95 -9.05 6.13
C ILE A 64 19.46 -8.88 6.29
N PHE A 65 19.87 -7.76 6.86
CA PHE A 65 21.28 -7.39 7.01
C PHE A 65 21.71 -7.42 8.48
N SER A 66 22.91 -7.97 8.74
CA SER A 66 23.60 -7.87 10.04
C SER A 66 24.38 -6.57 10.20
N THR A 67 24.71 -5.90 9.09
CA THR A 67 25.23 -4.52 8.99
C THR A 67 25.00 -3.99 7.58
N PHE A 68 24.81 -2.67 7.45
CA PHE A 68 24.71 -2.00 6.15
C PHE A 68 26.08 -1.63 5.55
N TYR A 69 27.17 -1.88 6.27
CA TYR A 69 28.52 -1.48 5.89
C TYR A 69 29.42 -2.69 5.67
N ASP A 70 30.41 -2.53 4.78
CA ASP A 70 31.45 -3.53 4.55
C ASP A 70 32.61 -3.39 5.55
N ASP A 71 33.63 -4.23 5.38
CA ASP A 71 34.86 -4.24 6.16
C ASP A 71 35.67 -2.94 6.05
N LYS A 72 35.43 -2.15 5.00
CA LYS A 72 36.06 -0.86 4.74
C LYS A 72 35.18 0.33 5.16
N ASN A 73 34.07 0.07 5.85
CA ASN A 73 33.12 1.06 6.32
C ASN A 73 32.43 1.84 5.17
N PHE A 74 32.29 1.23 4.00
CA PHE A 74 31.44 1.72 2.91
C PHE A 74 30.09 1.01 2.94
N LEU A 75 29.06 1.66 2.38
CA LEU A 75 27.75 1.04 2.25
C LEU A 75 27.83 -0.15 1.29
N ARG A 76 27.30 -1.29 1.73
CA ARG A 76 27.26 -2.53 0.97
C ARG A 76 26.47 -2.35 -0.32
N ARG A 77 27.03 -2.80 -1.45
CA ARG A 77 26.39 -2.70 -2.78
C ARG A 77 25.01 -3.36 -2.79
N GLU A 78 24.85 -4.44 -2.04
CA GLU A 78 23.67 -5.28 -1.93
C GLU A 78 22.43 -4.50 -1.49
N ILE A 79 22.59 -3.46 -0.66
CA ILE A 79 21.47 -2.63 -0.20
C ILE A 79 20.87 -1.78 -1.33
N TYR A 80 21.61 -1.54 -2.42
CA TYR A 80 21.14 -0.76 -3.57
C TYR A 80 20.52 -1.64 -4.66
N ILE A 81 20.94 -2.89 -4.73
CA ILE A 81 20.64 -3.77 -5.85
C ILE A 81 19.81 -4.96 -5.36
N GLU A 82 20.46 -6.07 -5.01
CA GLU A 82 19.80 -7.36 -4.74
C GLU A 82 18.80 -7.27 -3.58
N GLY A 83 19.23 -6.73 -2.43
CA GLY A 83 18.37 -6.58 -1.27
C GLY A 83 17.22 -5.61 -1.53
N ALA A 84 17.44 -4.54 -2.30
CA ALA A 84 16.39 -3.57 -2.60
C ALA A 84 15.38 -4.11 -3.61
N GLU A 85 15.84 -4.85 -4.61
CA GLU A 85 15.03 -5.54 -5.60
C GLU A 85 14.13 -6.57 -4.93
N LYS A 86 14.70 -7.51 -4.18
CA LYS A 86 13.95 -8.55 -3.48
C LYS A 86 12.94 -7.98 -2.48
N ALA A 87 13.30 -6.95 -1.74
CA ALA A 87 12.36 -6.29 -0.83
C ALA A 87 11.22 -5.60 -1.60
N SER A 88 11.52 -4.89 -2.69
CA SER A 88 10.49 -4.23 -3.51
C SER A 88 9.54 -5.21 -4.18
N GLU A 89 10.04 -6.35 -4.70
CA GLU A 89 9.22 -7.42 -5.26
C GLU A 89 8.29 -8.02 -4.19
N THR A 90 8.85 -8.30 -3.00
CA THR A 90 8.10 -8.85 -1.85
C THR A 90 7.00 -7.88 -1.40
N PHE A 91 7.33 -6.59 -1.30
CA PHE A 91 6.36 -5.55 -0.95
C PHE A 91 5.27 -5.39 -2.00
N THR A 92 5.63 -5.45 -3.28
CA THR A 92 4.65 -5.39 -4.39
C THR A 92 3.70 -6.59 -4.34
N LYS A 93 4.22 -7.81 -4.14
CA LYS A 93 3.40 -9.02 -3.94
C LYS A 93 2.46 -8.89 -2.75
N ALA A 94 2.90 -8.20 -1.68
CA ALA A 94 2.10 -7.91 -0.49
C ALA A 94 1.11 -6.76 -0.65
N GLY A 95 1.01 -6.16 -1.84
CA GLY A 95 0.14 -5.00 -2.09
C GLY A 95 0.61 -3.71 -1.40
N ILE A 96 1.84 -3.67 -0.90
CA ILE A 96 2.44 -2.46 -0.33
C ILE A 96 2.79 -1.51 -1.46
N THR A 97 2.23 -0.31 -1.40
CA THR A 97 2.51 0.75 -2.38
C THR A 97 3.48 1.78 -1.83
N THR A 98 4.18 2.50 -2.70
CA THR A 98 4.99 3.66 -2.30
C THR A 98 4.21 4.64 -1.43
N THR A 99 2.92 4.86 -1.74
CA THR A 99 2.06 5.77 -0.98
C THR A 99 1.82 5.25 0.45
N SER A 100 1.62 3.94 0.63
CA SER A 100 1.36 3.35 1.95
C SER A 100 2.53 3.48 2.93
N ILE A 101 3.77 3.48 2.43
CA ILE A 101 4.98 3.60 3.26
C ILE A 101 5.54 5.03 3.30
N ARG A 102 5.05 5.97 2.47
CA ARG A 102 5.58 7.34 2.38
C ARG A 102 5.55 8.09 3.70
N ASN A 103 4.43 7.99 4.42
CA ASN A 103 4.23 8.67 5.71
C ASN A 103 5.12 8.12 6.83
N LEU A 104 5.72 6.94 6.62
CA LEU A 104 6.67 6.30 7.52
C LEU A 104 8.11 6.61 7.09
N PHE A 105 8.36 6.66 5.77
CA PHE A 105 9.67 6.90 5.18
C PHE A 105 10.18 8.33 5.34
N TYR A 106 9.34 9.35 5.08
CA TYR A 106 9.80 10.74 5.11
C TYR A 106 10.33 11.19 6.47
N PRO A 107 9.68 10.89 7.61
CA PRO A 107 10.25 11.20 8.91
C PRO A 107 11.66 10.62 9.11
N LEU A 108 11.89 9.38 8.66
CA LEU A 108 13.21 8.74 8.75
C LEU A 108 14.24 9.45 7.88
N LYS A 109 13.86 9.81 6.65
CA LYS A 109 14.71 10.56 5.72
C LYS A 109 15.09 11.93 6.26
N ASP A 110 14.14 12.64 6.85
CA ASP A 110 14.38 13.98 7.43
C ASP A 110 15.34 13.88 8.62
N MET A 111 15.19 12.88 9.49
CA MET A 111 16.14 12.61 10.57
C MET A 111 17.55 12.29 10.05
N ALA A 112 17.65 11.47 8.99
CA ALA A 112 18.93 11.16 8.37
C ALA A 112 19.59 12.41 7.77
N ASN A 113 18.83 13.28 7.11
CA ASN A 113 19.32 14.53 6.58
C ASN A 113 19.86 15.44 7.69
N ASN A 114 19.11 15.58 8.80
CA ASN A 114 19.53 16.38 9.95
C ASN A 114 20.82 15.83 10.58
N LEU A 115 20.96 14.51 10.70
CA LEU A 115 22.18 13.88 11.20
C LEU A 115 23.40 14.06 10.29
N LYS A 116 23.19 14.17 8.97
CA LYS A 116 24.24 14.42 7.98
C LYS A 116 24.69 15.88 7.97
N THR A 117 23.75 16.81 8.08
CA THR A 117 24.03 18.26 8.02
C THR A 117 24.49 18.84 9.35
N ASN A 118 23.97 18.33 10.47
CA ASN A 118 24.30 18.79 11.80
C ASN A 118 25.23 17.81 12.53
N LYS A 119 26.52 18.16 12.60
CA LYS A 119 27.55 17.33 13.26
C LYS A 119 27.40 17.26 14.78
N THR A 120 26.73 18.23 15.40
CA THR A 120 26.54 18.27 16.86
C THR A 120 25.24 17.63 17.32
N LEU A 121 24.38 17.22 16.38
CA LEU A 121 23.13 16.55 16.71
C LEU A 121 23.40 15.14 17.25
N ASP A 122 22.91 14.90 18.46
CA ASP A 122 23.02 13.60 19.12
C ASP A 122 22.22 12.51 18.40
N PHE A 123 22.78 11.30 18.36
CA PHE A 123 22.13 10.15 17.72
C PHE A 123 20.86 9.70 18.46
N GLY A 124 20.76 9.95 19.77
CA GLY A 124 19.58 9.63 20.58
C GLY A 124 18.29 10.21 20.00
N PHE A 125 18.35 11.40 19.38
CA PHE A 125 17.20 12.00 18.68
C PHE A 125 16.67 11.10 17.55
N ALA A 126 17.56 10.57 16.70
CA ALA A 126 17.18 9.71 15.59
C ALA A 126 16.73 8.33 16.08
N LYS A 127 17.37 7.79 17.12
CA LYS A 127 16.97 6.54 17.78
C LYS A 127 15.53 6.64 18.32
N ASP A 128 15.23 7.70 19.07
CA ASP A 128 13.88 7.92 19.61
C ASP A 128 12.83 8.13 18.52
N GLY A 129 13.20 8.87 17.47
CA GLY A 129 12.35 9.06 16.31
C GLY A 129 12.07 7.75 15.57
N PHE A 130 13.09 6.90 15.40
CA PHE A 130 12.91 5.57 14.82
C PHE A 130 11.96 4.71 15.65
N LEU A 131 12.11 4.69 16.97
CA LEU A 131 11.20 3.96 17.88
C LEU A 131 9.75 4.47 17.81
N LYS A 132 9.54 5.78 17.61
CA LYS A 132 8.22 6.37 17.37
C LYS A 132 7.62 5.85 16.05
N VAL A 133 8.40 5.84 14.96
CA VAL A 133 7.97 5.30 13.66
C VAL A 133 7.68 3.81 13.76
N HIS A 134 8.50 3.04 14.47
CA HIS A 134 8.26 1.62 14.73
C HIS A 134 6.91 1.40 15.43
N ARG A 135 6.60 2.14 16.50
CA ARG A 135 5.28 2.06 17.17
C ARG A 135 4.13 2.36 16.20
N GLN A 136 4.30 3.35 15.31
CA GLN A 136 3.31 3.67 14.29
C GLN A 136 3.12 2.53 13.28
N ILE A 137 4.20 1.84 12.88
CA ILE A 137 4.15 0.65 12.02
C ILE A 137 3.35 -0.46 12.69
N VAL A 138 3.69 -0.79 13.94
CA VAL A 138 2.98 -1.83 14.73
C VAL A 138 1.49 -1.50 14.82
N TYR A 139 1.17 -0.25 15.12
CA TYR A 139 -0.22 0.22 15.18
C TYR A 139 -0.94 0.09 13.83
N ASN A 140 -0.31 0.51 12.73
CA ASN A 140 -0.91 0.48 11.39
C ASN A 140 -1.13 -0.96 10.86
N VAL A 141 -0.29 -1.91 11.26
CA VAL A 141 -0.47 -3.34 10.94
C VAL A 141 -1.65 -3.93 11.72
N ASN A 142 -1.77 -3.61 13.00
CA ASN A 142 -2.81 -4.17 13.87
C ASN A 142 -4.18 -3.48 13.69
N ARG A 143 -4.20 -2.22 13.25
CA ARG A 143 -5.44 -1.47 13.02
C ARG A 143 -6.16 -2.02 11.78
N LYS A 144 -7.32 -2.64 12.02
CA LYS A 144 -8.26 -3.02 10.95
C LYS A 144 -9.15 -1.82 10.61
N GLY A 145 -9.16 -1.44 9.33
CA GLY A 145 -10.21 -0.59 8.77
C GLY A 145 -11.17 -1.41 7.90
N ASP A 146 -12.14 -0.74 7.28
CA ASP A 146 -13.16 -1.36 6.41
C ASP A 146 -12.57 -2.15 5.22
N LYS A 147 -11.31 -1.86 4.86
CA LYS A 147 -10.59 -2.47 3.74
C LYS A 147 -9.43 -3.39 4.18
N GLY A 148 -9.37 -3.75 5.47
CA GLY A 148 -8.28 -4.53 6.05
C GLY A 148 -7.24 -3.68 6.78
N SER A 149 -6.05 -4.24 7.00
CA SER A 149 -4.94 -3.55 7.67
C SER A 149 -4.41 -2.40 6.82
N LEU A 150 -4.05 -1.28 7.45
CA LEU A 150 -3.49 -0.11 6.74
C LEU A 150 -2.10 -0.38 6.16
N LEU A 151 -1.41 -1.38 6.72
CA LEU A 151 -0.08 -1.80 6.30
C LEU A 151 0.03 -3.33 6.41
N HIS A 152 0.68 -3.96 5.43
CA HIS A 152 0.86 -5.40 5.44
C HIS A 152 1.89 -5.83 6.51
N PRO A 153 1.68 -6.94 7.26
CA PRO A 153 2.59 -7.39 8.32
C PRO A 153 4.05 -7.58 7.88
N ILE A 154 4.29 -7.93 6.61
CA ILE A 154 5.64 -8.12 6.07
C ILE A 154 6.54 -6.88 6.21
N PHE A 155 5.95 -5.67 6.19
CA PHE A 155 6.73 -4.45 6.40
C PHE A 155 7.14 -4.28 7.87
N LYS A 156 6.26 -4.68 8.80
CA LYS A 156 6.61 -4.71 10.23
C LYS A 156 7.74 -5.71 10.47
N GLU A 157 7.65 -6.91 9.90
CA GLU A 157 8.72 -7.90 10.00
C GLU A 157 10.05 -7.35 9.47
N PHE A 158 10.05 -6.72 8.29
CA PHE A 158 11.23 -6.07 7.72
C PHE A 158 11.87 -5.06 8.69
N VAL A 159 11.06 -4.21 9.34
CA VAL A 159 11.57 -3.21 10.29
C VAL A 159 12.04 -3.86 11.60
N GLU A 160 11.32 -4.85 12.12
CA GLU A 160 11.68 -5.56 13.35
C GLU A 160 12.99 -6.33 13.20
N LYS A 161 13.25 -6.94 12.03
CA LYS A 161 14.52 -7.64 11.73
C LYS A 161 15.74 -6.73 11.72
N HIS A 162 15.56 -5.42 11.55
CA HIS A 162 16.65 -4.43 11.57
C HIS A 162 16.60 -3.51 12.81
N LEU A 163 15.64 -3.68 13.73
CA LEU A 163 15.40 -2.75 14.82
C LEU A 163 16.63 -2.56 15.71
N GLU A 164 17.25 -3.65 16.13
CA GLU A 164 18.46 -3.62 16.95
C GLU A 164 19.61 -2.95 16.19
N LEU A 165 19.84 -3.36 14.95
CA LEU A 165 20.89 -2.82 14.10
C LEU A 165 20.75 -1.30 13.92
N VAL A 166 19.56 -0.84 13.54
CA VAL A 166 19.26 0.58 13.27
C VAL A 166 19.37 1.45 14.52
N THR A 167 19.11 0.90 15.70
CA THR A 167 19.17 1.64 16.96
C THR A 167 20.50 1.52 17.70
N SER A 168 21.46 0.78 17.12
CA SER A 168 22.78 0.54 17.69
C SER A 168 23.71 1.75 17.56
N ARG A 169 23.81 2.36 16.36
CA ARG A 169 24.70 3.48 16.08
C ARG A 169 24.22 4.33 14.89
N LYS A 170 24.78 5.54 14.80
CA LYS A 170 24.44 6.55 13.79
C LYS A 170 24.59 6.02 12.36
N GLU A 171 25.68 5.31 12.10
CA GLU A 171 26.01 4.79 10.77
C GLU A 171 24.94 3.81 10.31
N GLU A 172 24.58 2.83 11.14
CA GLU A 172 23.57 1.82 10.78
C GLU A 172 22.18 2.43 10.53
N PHE A 173 21.81 3.47 11.29
CA PHE A 173 20.59 4.22 10.99
C PHE A 173 20.65 4.87 9.61
N LEU A 174 21.76 5.52 9.26
CA LEU A 174 21.92 6.14 7.95
C LEU A 174 21.91 5.09 6.84
N GLY A 175 22.60 3.96 7.03
CA GLY A 175 22.60 2.83 6.09
C GLY A 175 21.20 2.26 5.86
N PHE A 176 20.41 2.09 6.92
CA PHE A 176 19.02 1.66 6.78
C PHE A 176 18.16 2.64 5.99
N VAL A 177 18.34 3.96 6.21
CA VAL A 177 17.60 4.97 5.45
C VAL A 177 17.99 4.96 3.97
N GLU A 178 19.27 4.74 3.64
CA GLU A 178 19.71 4.55 2.25
C GLU A 178 19.12 3.27 1.64
N TYR A 179 19.08 2.17 2.39
CA TYR A 179 18.47 0.93 1.95
C TYR A 179 16.96 1.11 1.66
N LEU A 180 16.23 1.70 2.60
CA LEU A 180 14.81 1.97 2.45
C LEU A 180 14.54 2.97 1.31
N THR A 181 15.42 3.94 1.09
CA THR A 181 15.35 4.85 -0.06
C THR A 181 15.46 4.08 -1.38
N SER A 182 16.38 3.12 -1.46
CA SER A 182 16.58 2.26 -2.63
C SER A 182 15.35 1.40 -2.93
N ILE A 183 14.74 0.81 -1.89
CA ILE A 183 13.47 0.06 -2.01
C ILE A 183 12.35 0.97 -2.53
N VAL A 184 12.18 2.15 -1.93
CA VAL A 184 11.14 3.13 -2.31
C VAL A 184 11.33 3.59 -3.76
N ALA A 185 12.56 3.76 -4.22
CA ALA A 185 12.87 4.11 -5.60
C ALA A 185 12.40 3.03 -6.57
N ARG A 186 12.64 1.74 -6.26
CA ARG A 186 12.21 0.60 -7.09
C ARG A 186 10.69 0.45 -7.14
N LEU A 187 10.01 0.58 -6.01
CA LEU A 187 8.53 0.58 -5.97
C LEU A 187 7.90 1.66 -6.88
N LYS A 188 8.58 2.80 -7.09
CA LYS A 188 8.12 3.82 -8.03
C LYS A 188 8.32 3.42 -9.50
N GLN A 189 9.34 2.64 -9.81
CA GLN A 189 9.63 2.16 -11.16
C GLN A 189 8.64 1.08 -11.59
N ASP A 190 8.33 0.13 -10.70
CA ASP A 190 7.41 -0.98 -11.00
C ASP A 190 5.99 -0.48 -11.32
N LYS A 191 5.56 0.59 -10.65
CA LYS A 191 4.28 1.24 -10.95
C LYS A 191 4.22 1.80 -12.38
N LYS A 192 5.34 2.25 -12.95
CA LYS A 192 5.37 2.80 -14.32
C LYS A 192 5.29 1.68 -15.37
N LYS A 193 5.96 0.55 -15.13
CA LYS A 193 5.98 -0.60 -16.05
C LYS A 193 4.62 -1.28 -16.19
N GLY A 194 3.82 -1.32 -15.12
CA GLY A 194 2.46 -1.91 -15.15
C GLY A 194 1.39 -1.08 -15.85
N VAL A 195 1.73 0.04 -16.51
CA VAL A 195 0.79 0.90 -17.27
C VAL A 195 0.96 0.73 -18.79
N GLU A 196 1.98 -0.01 -19.25
CA GLU A 196 2.30 -0.21 -20.67
C GLU A 196 1.89 -1.60 -21.23
N THR A 197 1.10 -2.36 -20.48
CA THR A 197 0.50 -3.65 -20.89
C THR A 197 -1.01 -3.60 -20.84
#